data_AF-A0A537FK62-F1
#
_entry.id   AF-A0A537FK62-F1
#
_cell.length_a   1.000
_cell.length_b   1.000
_cell.length_c   1.000
_cell.angle_alpha   90.00
_cell.angle_beta   90.00
_cell.angle_gamma   90.00
#
_symmetry.space_group_name_H-M   'P 1'
#
loop_
_entity.id
_entity.type
_entity.pdbx_description
1 polymer ?
#
loop_
_entity_poly.entity_id
_entity_poly.type
_entity_poly.pdbx_seq_one_letter_code
_entity_poly.pdbx_strand_id
1 'polypeptide(L)'
;MGRPTSRRNYDKTREAVASVARERIEILVDQAKEMARKNENLSRRYVDLARRISKRTKIRIPREVKRYLCKGCGIALVPGHNARVRLYAHNTGIVITCLSVPANDLIDKLAKHLKENVSEISPPTWSEFAKTGAHKERPPQDPDWWYMRCASLLRKLYVHGPVGVSRLRVQYGGNVGRGNSPEHQAPAGGSAIREPLQQLQKADLVAIEGKKGRKLTRQGLTLLNKTAAEVAKELKARPREAAS
;
A
#
# COMPACT_ATOMS: atom_id res chain seq x y z
N MET A 1 6.19 28.65 49.32
CA MET A 1 7.19 27.60 49.55
C MET A 1 7.83 27.19 48.22
N GLY A 2 9.09 27.57 47.97
CA GLY A 2 9.80 27.25 46.73
C GLY A 2 10.21 25.77 46.67
N ARG A 3 10.08 25.15 45.49
CA ARG A 3 10.54 23.76 45.27
C ARG A 3 12.05 23.63 45.58
N PRO A 4 12.52 22.51 46.15
CA PRO A 4 13.95 22.27 46.42
C PRO A 4 14.83 22.46 45.18
N THR A 5 16.00 23.08 45.34
CA THR A 5 16.96 23.39 44.26
C THR A 5 17.44 22.16 43.48
N SER A 6 17.55 20.99 44.11
CA SER A 6 17.93 19.73 43.46
C SER A 6 16.91 19.26 42.41
N ARG A 7 15.62 19.47 42.65
CA ARG A 7 14.56 19.14 41.68
C ARG A 7 14.60 20.06 40.46
N ARG A 8 14.94 21.35 40.63
CA ARG A 8 15.10 22.29 39.51
C ARG A 8 16.23 21.88 38.55
N ASN A 9 17.35 21.37 39.06
CA ASN A 9 18.47 20.93 38.22
C ASN A 9 18.17 19.62 37.47
N TYR A 10 17.42 18.70 38.08
CA TYR A 10 16.90 17.50 37.40
C TYR A 10 15.93 17.84 36.25
N ASP A 11 15.02 18.79 36.47
CA ASP A 11 14.08 19.22 35.45
C ASP A 11 14.80 19.91 34.27
N LYS A 12 15.80 20.75 34.55
CA LYS A 12 16.65 21.39 33.52
C LYS A 12 17.44 20.38 32.69
N THR A 13 18.06 19.39 33.34
CA THR A 13 18.81 18.33 32.63
C THR A 13 17.88 17.47 31.79
N ARG A 14 16.69 17.13 32.28
CA ARG A 14 15.66 16.42 31.51
C ARG A 14 15.17 17.23 30.32
N GLU A 15 14.98 18.53 30.47
CA GLU A 15 14.56 19.44 29.40
C GLU A 15 15.63 19.57 28.31
N ALA A 16 16.91 19.66 28.70
CA ALA A 16 18.05 19.64 27.80
C ALA A 16 18.17 18.30 27.05
N VAL A 17 17.99 17.17 27.74
CA VAL A 17 17.92 15.85 27.07
C VAL A 17 16.74 15.81 26.10
N ALA A 18 15.64 16.46 26.44
CA ALA A 18 14.47 16.50 25.58
C ALA A 18 14.62 17.39 24.34
N SER A 19 15.36 18.49 24.42
CA SER A 19 15.70 19.31 23.25
C SER A 19 16.64 18.56 22.30
N VAL A 20 17.71 17.97 22.83
CA VAL A 20 18.66 17.17 22.03
C VAL A 20 17.98 15.98 21.37
N ALA A 21 17.08 15.31 22.08
CA ALA A 21 16.36 14.18 21.53
C ALA A 21 15.34 14.58 20.44
N ARG A 22 14.69 15.76 20.56
CA ARG A 22 13.81 16.31 19.50
C ARG A 22 14.60 16.59 18.23
N GLU A 23 15.69 17.34 18.36
CA GLU A 23 16.60 17.68 17.27
C GLU A 23 17.15 16.41 16.59
N ARG A 24 17.59 15.43 17.39
CA ARG A 24 18.09 14.16 16.84
C ARG A 24 17.02 13.37 16.10
N ILE A 25 15.78 13.39 16.57
CA ILE A 25 14.65 12.73 15.89
C ILE A 25 14.39 13.40 14.53
N GLU A 26 14.41 14.72 14.46
CA GLU A 26 14.21 15.48 13.22
C GLU A 26 15.28 15.11 12.18
N ILE A 27 16.55 15.20 12.55
CA ILE A 27 17.69 14.84 11.68
C ILE A 27 17.55 13.41 11.15
N LEU A 28 17.24 12.44 12.03
CA LEU A 28 17.08 11.04 11.63
C LEU A 28 15.92 10.84 10.64
N VAL A 29 14.83 11.58 10.81
CA VAL A 29 13.68 11.43 9.92
C VAL A 29 13.93 12.11 8.57
N ASP A 30 14.64 13.23 8.54
CA ASP A 30 15.01 13.85 7.27
C ASP A 30 16.00 12.97 6.48
N GLN A 31 17.02 12.42 7.14
CA GLN A 31 17.89 11.39 6.53
C GLN A 31 17.08 10.18 6.05
N ALA A 32 16.06 9.76 6.79
CA ALA A 32 15.20 8.66 6.40
C ALA A 32 14.37 8.97 5.14
N LYS A 33 13.92 10.22 4.95
CA LYS A 33 13.19 10.65 3.73
C LYS A 33 14.10 10.62 2.51
N GLU A 34 15.33 11.12 2.64
CA GLU A 34 16.31 11.10 1.54
C GLU A 34 16.66 9.66 1.16
N MET A 35 16.95 8.81 2.15
CA MET A 35 17.30 7.42 1.91
C MET A 35 16.12 6.56 1.46
N ALA A 36 14.88 6.99 1.66
CA ALA A 36 13.71 6.21 1.23
C ALA A 36 13.68 5.92 -0.27
N ARG A 37 14.30 6.79 -1.09
CA ARG A 37 14.44 6.58 -2.54
C ARG A 37 15.64 5.72 -2.92
N LYS A 38 16.75 5.84 -2.17
CA LYS A 38 18.02 5.18 -2.49
C LYS A 38 18.09 3.77 -1.91
N ASN A 39 17.81 3.64 -0.61
CA ASN A 39 17.99 2.43 0.17
C ASN A 39 16.89 2.29 1.23
N GLU A 40 15.90 1.44 0.94
CA GLU A 40 14.77 1.18 1.84
C GLU A 40 15.24 0.68 3.23
N ASN A 41 16.26 -0.17 3.27
CA ASN A 41 16.78 -0.74 4.52
C ASN A 41 17.40 0.32 5.45
N LEU A 42 18.13 1.30 4.92
CA LEU A 42 18.70 2.39 5.72
C LEU A 42 17.59 3.32 6.24
N SER A 43 16.60 3.65 5.40
CA SER A 43 15.44 4.43 5.82
C SER A 43 14.73 3.77 7.01
N ARG A 44 14.49 2.45 6.95
CA ARG A 44 13.90 1.68 8.07
C ARG A 44 14.75 1.79 9.35
N ARG A 45 16.07 1.64 9.25
CA ARG A 45 16.99 1.75 10.40
C ARG A 45 16.92 3.12 11.07
N TYR A 46 16.91 4.21 10.30
CA TYR A 46 16.83 5.56 10.84
C TYR A 46 15.50 5.83 11.56
N VAL A 47 14.38 5.38 10.99
CA VAL A 47 13.06 5.47 11.66
C VAL A 47 13.03 4.66 12.94
N ASP A 48 13.62 3.46 12.96
CA ASP A 48 13.67 2.62 14.15
C ASP A 48 14.57 3.21 15.24
N LEU A 49 15.67 3.89 14.87
CA LEU A 49 16.49 4.67 15.80
C LEU A 49 15.69 5.84 16.39
N ALA A 50 14.98 6.61 15.55
CA ALA A 50 14.15 7.73 16.00
C ALA A 50 13.05 7.26 16.97
N ARG A 51 12.40 6.11 16.70
CA ARG A 51 11.43 5.49 17.60
C ARG A 51 12.05 5.03 18.91
N ARG A 52 13.24 4.43 18.89
CA ARG A 52 13.95 4.01 20.11
C ARG A 52 14.32 5.21 20.99
N ILE A 53 14.81 6.30 20.39
CA ILE A 53 15.10 7.55 21.10
C ILE A 53 13.82 8.11 21.75
N SER A 54 12.72 8.20 20.99
CA SER A 54 11.43 8.67 21.49
C SER A 54 10.92 7.82 22.67
N LYS A 55 11.02 6.48 22.58
CA LYS A 55 10.63 5.58 23.68
C LYS A 55 11.49 5.75 24.93
N ARG A 56 12.82 5.80 24.77
CA ARG A 56 13.77 5.94 25.88
C ARG A 56 13.59 7.27 26.62
N THR A 57 13.40 8.35 25.88
CA THR A 57 13.26 9.72 26.43
C THR A 57 11.83 10.09 26.79
N LYS A 58 10.84 9.25 26.44
CA LYS A 58 9.39 9.50 26.61
C LYS A 58 8.90 10.78 25.92
N ILE A 59 9.57 11.19 24.83
CA ILE A 59 9.20 12.37 24.06
C ILE A 59 8.24 11.98 22.95
N ARG A 60 7.17 12.76 22.80
CA ARG A 60 6.23 12.62 21.69
C ARG A 60 6.86 13.17 20.41
N ILE A 61 6.99 12.33 19.39
CA ILE A 61 7.44 12.77 18.06
C ILE A 61 6.51 13.90 17.56
N PRO A 62 7.06 15.04 17.11
CA PRO A 62 6.29 16.16 16.56
C PRO A 62 5.32 15.71 15.48
N ARG A 63 4.13 16.34 15.43
CA ARG A 63 3.04 15.90 14.54
C ARG A 63 3.44 16.01 13.06
N GLU A 64 4.24 16.99 12.70
CA GLU A 64 4.75 17.24 11.35
C GLU A 64 5.56 16.05 10.84
N VAL A 65 6.60 15.69 11.60
CA VAL A 65 7.47 14.56 11.30
C VAL A 65 6.72 13.23 11.38
N LYS A 66 5.87 13.06 12.40
CA LYS A 66 5.10 11.83 12.64
C LYS A 66 4.16 11.46 11.48
N ARG A 67 3.64 12.44 10.72
CA ARG A 67 2.78 12.18 9.55
C ARG A 67 3.53 11.41 8.45
N TYR A 68 4.83 11.65 8.31
CA TYR A 68 5.68 11.01 7.31
C TYR A 68 6.31 9.71 7.81
N LEU A 69 5.88 9.17 8.95
CA LEU A 69 6.39 7.91 9.48
C LEU A 69 5.33 6.82 9.41
N CYS A 70 5.61 5.73 8.69
CA CYS A 70 4.68 4.62 8.60
C CYS A 70 4.68 3.77 9.88
N LYS A 71 3.55 3.71 10.59
CA LYS A 71 3.41 2.93 11.84
C LYS A 71 3.74 1.43 11.66
N GLY A 72 3.33 0.84 10.55
CA GLY A 72 3.54 -0.58 10.23
C GLY A 72 4.93 -0.86 9.66
N CYS A 73 5.22 -0.38 8.46
CA CYS A 73 6.42 -0.72 7.68
C CYS A 73 7.72 -0.20 8.33
N GLY A 74 7.66 0.93 9.05
CA GLY A 74 8.85 1.58 9.59
C GLY A 74 9.66 2.35 8.55
N ILE A 75 9.18 2.46 7.31
CA ILE A 75 9.80 3.34 6.30
C ILE A 75 9.33 4.80 6.47
N ALA A 76 10.16 5.75 6.08
CA ALA A 76 9.74 7.13 5.90
C ALA A 76 8.87 7.27 4.63
N LEU A 77 7.74 7.93 4.77
CA LEU A 77 6.77 8.18 3.71
C LEU A 77 7.17 9.45 2.95
N VAL A 78 7.46 9.29 1.67
CA VAL A 78 7.76 10.35 0.73
C VAL A 78 6.60 10.45 -0.27
N PRO A 79 5.84 11.58 -0.25
CA PRO A 79 4.79 11.82 -1.22
C PRO A 79 5.30 11.66 -2.65
N GLY A 80 4.54 10.95 -3.49
CA GLY A 80 4.87 10.72 -4.90
C GLY A 80 5.82 9.54 -5.16
N HIS A 81 6.42 8.95 -4.12
CA HIS A 81 7.23 7.74 -4.27
C HIS A 81 6.56 6.52 -3.63
N ASN A 82 6.54 6.45 -2.30
CA ASN A 82 6.01 5.32 -1.54
C ASN A 82 4.74 5.67 -0.75
N ALA A 83 4.24 6.89 -0.91
CA ALA A 83 3.09 7.40 -0.19
C ALA A 83 2.16 8.22 -1.09
N ARG A 84 0.85 8.00 -0.92
CA ARG A 84 -0.18 8.82 -1.56
C ARG A 84 -0.85 9.70 -0.53
N VAL A 85 -0.94 10.99 -0.84
CA VAL A 85 -1.62 11.98 -0.01
C VAL A 85 -3.01 12.23 -0.57
N ARG A 86 -4.05 12.17 0.27
CA ARG A 86 -5.40 12.62 -0.03
C ARG A 86 -5.78 13.74 0.94
N LEU A 87 -6.44 14.77 0.40
CA LEU A 87 -7.05 15.83 1.18
C LEU A 87 -8.56 15.55 1.27
N TYR A 88 -9.15 15.70 2.44
CA TYR A 88 -10.61 15.70 2.57
C TYR A 88 -11.16 17.08 2.20
N ALA A 89 -12.22 17.11 1.39
CA ALA A 89 -12.85 18.37 0.97
C ALA A 89 -13.56 19.10 2.11
N HIS A 90 -14.14 18.34 3.07
CA HIS A 90 -15.02 18.89 4.10
C HIS A 90 -14.39 18.96 5.50
N ASN A 91 -13.20 18.42 5.69
CA ASN A 91 -12.46 18.48 6.94
C ASN A 91 -10.98 18.64 6.58
N THR A 92 -10.22 19.54 7.20
CA THR A 92 -8.78 19.80 6.92
C THR A 92 -7.85 18.66 7.38
N GLY A 93 -8.25 17.42 7.08
CA GLY A 93 -7.53 16.20 7.36
C GLY A 93 -6.67 15.78 6.16
N ILE A 94 -5.38 15.59 6.41
CA ILE A 94 -4.44 15.00 5.46
C ILE A 94 -4.35 13.50 5.76
N VAL A 95 -4.70 12.65 4.79
CA VAL A 95 -4.53 11.20 4.88
C VAL A 95 -3.37 10.78 4.00
N ILE A 96 -2.35 10.20 4.64
CA ILE A 96 -1.19 9.62 3.95
C ILE A 96 -1.34 8.11 3.97
N THR A 97 -1.43 7.52 2.79
CA THR A 97 -1.48 6.08 2.58
C THR A 97 -0.08 5.54 2.27
N CYS A 98 0.35 4.51 3.00
CA CYS A 98 1.58 3.79 2.70
C CYS A 98 1.37 2.83 1.52
N LEU A 99 2.28 2.87 0.54
CA LEU A 99 2.34 1.98 -0.63
C LEU A 99 3.68 1.23 -0.68
N SER A 100 4.37 1.12 0.46
CA SER A 100 5.71 0.53 0.57
C SER A 100 5.75 -0.99 0.37
N VAL A 101 4.62 -1.68 0.46
CA VAL A 101 4.60 -3.14 0.28
C VAL A 101 4.69 -3.45 -1.22
N PRO A 102 5.61 -4.34 -1.64
CA PRO A 102 5.71 -4.82 -3.02
C PRO A 102 4.35 -5.32 -3.52
N ALA A 103 4.05 -5.02 -4.79
CA ALA A 103 2.76 -5.34 -5.37
C ALA A 103 2.55 -6.85 -5.48
N ASN A 104 3.57 -7.61 -5.88
CA ASN A 104 3.48 -9.04 -6.15
C ASN A 104 3.16 -9.82 -4.88
N ASP A 105 3.99 -9.69 -3.84
CA ASP A 105 3.79 -10.34 -2.54
C ASP A 105 2.40 -10.06 -1.95
N LEU A 106 1.91 -8.82 -2.08
CA LEU A 106 0.57 -8.45 -1.62
C LEU A 106 -0.53 -9.15 -2.42
N ILE A 107 -0.39 -9.19 -3.75
CA ILE A 107 -1.40 -9.82 -4.63
C ILE A 107 -1.42 -11.32 -4.40
N ASP A 108 -0.25 -11.97 -4.30
CA ASP A 108 -0.13 -13.42 -4.10
C ASP A 108 -0.80 -13.84 -2.79
N LYS A 109 -0.49 -13.14 -1.70
CA LYS A 109 -1.08 -13.44 -0.38
C LYS A 109 -2.57 -13.14 -0.33
N LEU A 110 -3.01 -12.06 -0.98
CA LEU A 110 -4.41 -11.71 -1.06
C LEU A 110 -5.19 -12.73 -1.91
N ALA A 111 -4.62 -13.22 -3.01
CA ALA A 111 -5.24 -14.24 -3.85
C ALA A 111 -5.46 -15.55 -3.08
N LYS A 112 -4.46 -16.00 -2.29
CA LYS A 112 -4.60 -17.15 -1.38
C LYS A 112 -5.73 -16.94 -0.38
N HIS A 113 -5.76 -15.78 0.27
CA HIS A 113 -6.81 -15.44 1.23
C HIS A 113 -8.21 -15.40 0.58
N LEU A 114 -8.32 -14.92 -0.67
CA LEU A 114 -9.61 -14.90 -1.37
C LEU A 114 -10.07 -16.32 -1.74
N LYS A 115 -9.15 -17.20 -2.13
CA LYS A 115 -9.44 -18.61 -2.44
C LYS A 115 -9.94 -19.39 -1.23
N GLU A 116 -9.37 -19.14 -0.06
CA GLU A 116 -9.72 -19.85 1.18
C GLU A 116 -11.01 -19.35 1.84
N ASN A 117 -11.27 -18.04 1.80
CA ASN A 117 -12.29 -17.42 2.64
C ASN A 117 -13.57 -17.00 1.91
N VAL A 118 -13.56 -16.92 0.57
CA VAL A 118 -14.68 -16.35 -0.20
C VAL A 118 -15.15 -17.36 -1.23
N SER A 119 -16.21 -18.10 -0.92
CA SER A 119 -16.82 -19.09 -1.81
C SER A 119 -17.57 -18.44 -2.97
N GLU A 120 -17.93 -17.16 -2.86
CA GLU A 120 -18.64 -16.40 -3.89
C GLU A 120 -17.75 -16.00 -5.07
N ILE A 121 -16.42 -16.06 -4.91
CA ILE A 121 -15.46 -15.81 -5.98
C ILE A 121 -15.14 -17.14 -6.65
N SER A 122 -15.97 -17.51 -7.61
CA SER A 122 -15.77 -18.69 -8.44
C SER A 122 -15.34 -18.29 -9.85
N PRO A 123 -14.30 -18.92 -10.45
CA PRO A 123 -14.00 -18.70 -11.85
C PRO A 123 -15.18 -19.17 -12.71
N PRO A 124 -15.65 -18.36 -13.68
CA PRO A 124 -16.69 -18.80 -14.61
C PRO A 124 -16.15 -19.88 -15.56
N THR A 125 -17.04 -20.69 -16.11
CA THR A 125 -16.67 -21.83 -16.99
C THR A 125 -15.80 -21.42 -18.18
N TRP A 126 -16.00 -20.23 -18.73
CA TRP A 126 -15.19 -19.72 -19.84
C TRP A 126 -13.75 -19.35 -19.43
N SER A 127 -13.47 -19.14 -18.14
CA SER A 127 -12.19 -18.64 -17.60
C SER A 127 -11.00 -19.56 -17.90
N GLU A 128 -11.27 -20.86 -18.08
CA GLU A 128 -10.25 -21.86 -18.37
C GLU A 128 -9.80 -21.81 -19.83
N PHE A 129 -10.71 -21.44 -20.74
CA PHE A 129 -10.48 -21.50 -22.18
C PHE A 129 -10.16 -20.14 -22.78
N ALA A 130 -10.69 -19.06 -22.22
CA ALA A 130 -10.61 -17.74 -22.83
C ALA A 130 -9.29 -17.03 -22.51
N LYS A 131 -8.80 -16.27 -23.49
CA LYS A 131 -7.78 -15.26 -23.28
C LYS A 131 -8.34 -14.03 -22.56
N THR A 132 -7.51 -13.37 -21.76
CA THR A 132 -7.89 -12.18 -20.98
C THR A 132 -8.14 -10.93 -21.81
N GLY A 133 -7.60 -10.86 -23.03
CA GLY A 133 -7.80 -9.74 -23.94
C GLY A 133 -7.19 -10.00 -25.32
N ALA A 134 -7.48 -9.10 -26.26
CA ALA A 134 -7.00 -9.24 -27.64
C ALA A 134 -5.46 -9.28 -27.75
N HIS A 135 -4.76 -8.58 -26.85
CA HIS A 135 -3.29 -8.49 -26.78
C HIS A 135 -2.59 -9.74 -26.25
N LYS A 136 -3.35 -10.75 -25.81
CA LYS A 136 -2.78 -12.05 -25.45
C LYS A 136 -3.05 -13.05 -26.57
N GLU A 137 -2.06 -13.86 -26.88
CA GLU A 137 -2.18 -14.94 -27.86
C GLU A 137 -2.74 -16.20 -27.21
N ARG A 138 -2.24 -16.53 -26.01
CA ARG A 138 -2.63 -17.73 -25.26
C ARG A 138 -3.45 -17.39 -24.01
N PRO A 139 -4.32 -18.30 -23.55
CA PRO A 139 -4.94 -18.21 -22.23
C PRO A 139 -3.90 -18.15 -21.10
N PRO A 140 -4.26 -17.62 -19.91
CA PRO A 140 -3.39 -17.67 -18.74
C PRO A 140 -3.04 -19.11 -18.36
N GLN A 141 -1.76 -19.38 -18.06
CA GLN A 141 -1.29 -20.71 -17.67
C GLN A 141 -1.60 -21.04 -16.21
N ASP A 142 -1.65 -20.02 -15.35
CA ASP A 142 -1.95 -20.21 -13.93
C ASP A 142 -3.43 -20.53 -13.73
N PRO A 143 -3.81 -21.67 -13.10
CA PRO A 143 -5.22 -21.97 -12.83
C PRO A 143 -5.88 -20.95 -11.89
N ASP A 144 -5.09 -20.39 -10.97
CA ASP A 144 -5.54 -19.40 -9.98
C ASP A 144 -5.51 -17.94 -10.51
N TRP A 145 -5.37 -17.74 -11.82
CA TRP A 145 -5.28 -16.40 -12.41
C TRP A 145 -6.49 -15.52 -12.09
N TRP A 146 -7.67 -16.12 -11.91
CA TRP A 146 -8.89 -15.41 -11.56
C TRP A 146 -8.78 -14.72 -10.19
N TYR A 147 -8.27 -15.43 -9.19
CA TYR A 147 -8.05 -14.89 -7.83
C TYR A 147 -6.95 -13.83 -7.85
N MET A 148 -5.89 -14.06 -8.61
CA MET A 148 -4.84 -13.06 -8.85
C MET A 148 -5.40 -11.79 -9.50
N ARG A 149 -6.37 -11.93 -10.41
CA ARG A 149 -7.06 -10.80 -11.02
C ARG A 149 -7.93 -10.06 -10.02
N CYS A 150 -8.69 -10.75 -9.19
CA CYS A 150 -9.49 -10.16 -8.10
C CYS A 150 -8.60 -9.36 -7.13
N ALA A 151 -7.49 -9.95 -6.68
CA ALA A 151 -6.52 -9.31 -5.80
C ALA A 151 -5.90 -8.05 -6.45
N SER A 152 -5.51 -8.15 -7.72
CA SER A 152 -4.97 -7.02 -8.49
C SER A 152 -5.99 -5.87 -8.61
N LEU A 153 -7.27 -6.19 -8.85
CA LEU A 153 -8.35 -5.21 -8.95
C LEU A 153 -8.59 -4.47 -7.64
N LEU A 154 -8.62 -5.20 -6.51
CA LEU A 154 -8.73 -4.60 -5.17
C LEU A 154 -7.59 -3.61 -4.90
N ARG A 155 -6.36 -3.99 -5.24
CA ARG A 155 -5.19 -3.09 -5.13
C ARG A 155 -5.35 -1.85 -6.02
N LYS A 156 -5.80 -2.00 -7.26
CA LYS A 156 -5.99 -0.86 -8.17
C LYS A 156 -7.08 0.09 -7.68
N LEU A 157 -8.21 -0.42 -7.19
CA LEU A 157 -9.24 0.40 -6.54
C LEU A 157 -8.68 1.15 -5.33
N TYR A 158 -7.80 0.50 -4.56
CA TYR A 158 -7.13 1.15 -3.45
C TYR A 158 -6.21 2.29 -3.90
N VAL A 159 -5.43 2.13 -4.97
CA VAL A 159 -4.42 3.08 -5.49
C VAL A 159 -5.02 4.21 -6.33
N HIS A 160 -6.02 3.94 -7.15
CA HIS A 160 -6.61 4.95 -8.05
C HIS A 160 -7.90 5.56 -7.49
N GLY A 161 -8.52 4.94 -6.47
CA GLY A 161 -9.80 5.40 -5.91
C GLY A 161 -10.98 4.83 -6.71
N PRO A 162 -12.06 5.60 -6.93
CA PRO A 162 -13.18 5.12 -7.71
C PRO A 162 -12.81 4.99 -9.19
N VAL A 163 -12.94 3.78 -9.74
CA VAL A 163 -12.56 3.48 -11.13
C VAL A 163 -13.67 2.70 -11.83
N GLY A 164 -13.92 3.05 -13.09
CA GLY A 164 -14.83 2.33 -13.99
C GLY A 164 -14.12 1.25 -14.82
N VAL A 165 -14.90 0.33 -15.39
CA VAL A 165 -14.39 -0.81 -16.17
C VAL A 165 -13.58 -0.34 -17.39
N SER A 166 -13.98 0.74 -18.06
CA SER A 166 -13.27 1.26 -19.25
C SER A 166 -11.81 1.65 -18.94
N ARG A 167 -11.58 2.40 -17.86
CA ARG A 167 -10.22 2.77 -17.43
C ARG A 167 -9.38 1.55 -17.05
N LEU A 168 -9.99 0.57 -16.36
CA LEU A 168 -9.30 -0.67 -16.02
C LEU A 168 -8.92 -1.47 -17.27
N ARG A 169 -9.79 -1.52 -18.29
CA ARG A 169 -9.50 -2.19 -19.56
C ARG A 169 -8.30 -1.59 -20.29
N VAL A 170 -8.13 -0.27 -20.25
CA VAL A 170 -6.94 0.38 -20.83
C VAL A 170 -5.69 0.02 -20.03
N GLN A 171 -5.76 0.06 -18.70
CA GLN A 171 -4.59 -0.24 -17.84
C GLN A 171 -4.16 -1.70 -17.83
N TYR A 172 -5.08 -2.64 -18.09
CA TYR A 172 -4.77 -4.06 -18.25
C TYR A 172 -4.64 -4.46 -19.72
N GLY A 173 -4.85 -3.51 -20.64
CA GLY A 173 -4.63 -3.70 -22.06
C GLY A 173 -3.13 -3.75 -22.37
N GLY A 174 -2.83 -3.97 -23.64
CA GLY A 174 -1.46 -4.08 -24.13
C GLY A 174 -1.43 -3.92 -25.63
N ASN A 175 -0.23 -4.00 -26.20
CA ASN A 175 -0.05 -3.96 -27.63
C ASN A 175 -0.53 -5.26 -28.28
N VAL A 176 -1.26 -5.13 -29.38
CA VAL A 176 -1.69 -6.25 -30.21
C VAL A 176 -0.81 -6.26 -31.45
N GLY A 177 -0.10 -7.36 -31.67
CA GLY A 177 0.55 -7.65 -32.94
C GLY A 177 -0.48 -7.87 -34.04
N ARG A 178 -0.28 -7.24 -35.20
CA ARG A 178 -1.15 -7.36 -36.39
C ARG A 178 -0.44 -8.06 -37.55
N GLY A 179 0.51 -8.95 -37.24
CA GLY A 179 1.38 -9.59 -38.23
C GLY A 179 2.37 -8.59 -38.81
N ASN A 180 2.18 -8.21 -40.08
CA ASN A 180 3.08 -7.30 -40.80
C ASN A 180 2.80 -5.80 -40.56
N SER A 181 1.68 -5.46 -39.92
CA SER A 181 1.36 -4.06 -39.58
C SER A 181 1.91 -3.68 -38.20
N PRO A 182 2.23 -2.38 -37.97
CA PRO A 182 2.68 -1.89 -36.67
C PRO A 182 1.74 -2.26 -35.53
N GLU A 183 2.33 -2.46 -34.35
CA GLU A 183 1.56 -2.76 -33.15
C GLU A 183 0.74 -1.55 -32.70
N HIS A 184 -0.49 -1.82 -32.27
CA HIS A 184 -1.34 -0.81 -31.65
C HIS A 184 -1.83 -1.28 -30.30
N GLN A 185 -1.98 -0.34 -29.38
CA GLN A 185 -2.53 -0.60 -28.06
C GLN A 185 -4.02 -0.96 -28.17
N ALA A 186 -4.41 -2.09 -27.57
CA ALA A 186 -5.80 -2.49 -27.45
C ALA A 186 -6.22 -2.69 -25.99
N PRO A 187 -7.47 -2.36 -25.64
CA PRO A 187 -7.99 -2.61 -24.31
C PRO A 187 -8.10 -4.11 -24.01
N ALA A 188 -8.03 -4.47 -22.74
CA ALA A 188 -8.32 -5.83 -22.28
C ALA A 188 -9.77 -6.24 -22.54
N GLY A 189 -10.01 -7.56 -22.45
CA GLY A 189 -11.35 -8.14 -22.50
C GLY A 189 -12.23 -7.57 -21.39
N GLY A 190 -13.49 -7.27 -21.74
CA GLY A 190 -14.43 -6.66 -20.79
C GLY A 190 -14.86 -7.61 -19.68
N SER A 191 -15.12 -8.88 -20.02
CA SER A 191 -15.57 -9.95 -19.11
C SER A 191 -14.56 -10.20 -18.00
N ALA A 192 -13.27 -10.36 -18.37
CA ALA A 192 -12.15 -10.60 -17.46
C ALA A 192 -11.91 -9.52 -16.39
N ILE A 193 -12.59 -8.37 -16.48
CA ILE A 193 -12.53 -7.30 -15.47
C ILE A 193 -13.91 -7.06 -14.85
N ARG A 194 -14.97 -7.09 -15.67
CA ARG A 194 -16.33 -6.79 -15.22
C ARG A 194 -16.86 -7.87 -14.26
N GLU A 195 -16.67 -9.15 -14.60
CA GLU A 195 -17.20 -10.28 -13.84
C GLU A 195 -16.50 -10.44 -12.49
N PRO A 196 -15.16 -10.37 -12.38
CA PRO A 196 -14.49 -10.34 -11.07
C PRO A 196 -15.01 -9.21 -10.18
N LEU A 197 -15.24 -8.02 -10.74
CA LEU A 197 -15.78 -6.91 -9.96
C LEU A 197 -17.25 -7.11 -9.55
N GLN A 198 -18.05 -7.84 -10.31
CA GLN A 198 -19.41 -8.20 -9.93
C GLN A 198 -19.38 -9.23 -8.79
N GLN A 199 -18.47 -10.21 -8.82
CA GLN A 199 -18.29 -11.17 -7.73
C GLN A 199 -17.78 -10.50 -6.45
N LEU A 200 -16.79 -9.61 -6.55
CA LEU A 200 -16.30 -8.81 -5.43
C LEU A 200 -17.38 -7.87 -4.85
N GLN A 201 -18.37 -7.49 -5.66
CA GLN A 201 -19.52 -6.73 -5.21
C GLN A 201 -20.54 -7.61 -4.49
N LYS A 202 -20.76 -8.85 -4.96
CA LYS A 202 -21.59 -9.84 -4.24
C LYS A 202 -21.01 -10.19 -2.87
N ALA A 203 -19.68 -10.20 -2.75
CA ALA A 203 -18.94 -10.42 -1.50
C ALA A 203 -18.77 -9.14 -0.65
N ASP A 204 -19.46 -8.03 -0.96
CA ASP A 204 -19.42 -6.75 -0.24
C ASP A 204 -18.02 -6.12 -0.04
N LEU A 205 -17.00 -6.56 -0.80
CA LEU A 205 -15.66 -5.96 -0.78
C LEU A 205 -15.59 -4.67 -1.60
N VAL A 206 -16.47 -4.55 -2.60
CA VAL A 206 -16.53 -3.41 -3.53
C VAL A 206 -17.96 -2.88 -3.62
N ALA A 207 -18.11 -1.56 -3.52
CA ALA A 207 -19.37 -0.85 -3.69
C ALA A 207 -19.37 0.02 -4.96
N ILE A 208 -20.56 0.31 -5.46
CA ILE A 208 -20.77 1.27 -6.55
C ILE A 208 -20.82 2.68 -5.94
N GLU A 209 -20.01 3.60 -6.46
CA GLU A 209 -19.99 5.01 -6.08
C GLU A 209 -20.59 5.85 -7.22
N GLY A 210 -21.92 5.76 -7.37
CA GLY A 210 -22.71 6.50 -8.35
C GLY A 210 -22.06 6.56 -9.75
N LYS A 211 -21.87 7.77 -10.29
CA LYS A 211 -21.27 8.02 -11.61
C LYS A 211 -19.73 7.87 -11.65
N LYS A 212 -19.05 7.76 -10.50
CA LYS A 212 -17.57 7.75 -10.42
C LYS A 212 -16.97 6.35 -10.59
N GLY A 213 -17.80 5.31 -10.60
CA GLY A 213 -17.41 3.92 -10.82
C GLY A 213 -17.55 3.09 -9.55
N ARG A 214 -16.59 2.20 -9.30
CA ARG A 214 -16.59 1.31 -8.14
C ARG A 214 -15.51 1.72 -7.14
N LYS A 215 -15.81 1.58 -5.84
CA LYS A 215 -14.93 1.92 -4.73
C LYS A 215 -14.86 0.76 -3.74
N LEU A 216 -13.75 0.69 -3.02
CA LEU A 216 -13.56 -0.29 -1.96
C LEU A 216 -14.47 0.00 -0.75
N THR A 217 -15.09 -1.02 -0.18
CA THR A 217 -15.86 -0.90 1.06
C THR A 217 -14.95 -0.80 2.28
N ARG A 218 -15.52 -0.54 3.47
CA ARG A 218 -14.78 -0.58 4.73
C ARG A 218 -14.20 -1.97 5.01
N GLN A 219 -14.92 -3.02 4.65
CA GLN A 219 -14.47 -4.41 4.79
C GLN A 219 -13.29 -4.70 3.86
N GLY A 220 -13.41 -4.37 2.56
CA GLY A 220 -12.31 -4.52 1.60
C GLY A 220 -11.06 -3.73 1.99
N LEU A 221 -11.23 -2.52 2.52
CA LEU A 221 -10.12 -1.71 3.04
C LEU A 221 -9.45 -2.35 4.25
N THR A 222 -10.25 -2.91 5.16
CA THR A 222 -9.75 -3.58 6.35
C THR A 222 -8.96 -4.83 5.98
N LEU A 223 -9.47 -5.63 5.04
CA LEU A 223 -8.80 -6.82 4.52
C LEU A 223 -7.43 -6.46 3.93
N LEU A 224 -7.38 -5.51 2.98
CA LEU A 224 -6.13 -5.06 2.37
C LEU A 224 -5.10 -4.59 3.41
N ASN A 225 -5.54 -3.83 4.41
CA ASN A 225 -4.64 -3.34 5.45
C ASN A 225 -4.12 -4.46 6.36
N LYS A 226 -4.95 -5.48 6.66
CA LYS A 226 -4.52 -6.66 7.42
C LYS A 226 -3.48 -7.47 6.63
N THR A 227 -3.78 -7.82 5.38
CA THR A 227 -2.86 -8.58 4.51
C THR A 227 -1.55 -7.80 4.31
N ALA A 228 -1.62 -6.49 4.06
CA ALA A 228 -0.43 -5.66 3.93
C ALA A 228 0.40 -5.60 5.22
N ALA A 229 -0.24 -5.62 6.39
CA ALA A 229 0.47 -5.67 7.67
C ALA A 229 1.19 -7.02 7.88
N GLU A 230 0.60 -8.12 7.44
CA GLU A 230 1.22 -9.44 7.49
C GLU A 230 2.42 -9.55 6.54
N VAL A 231 2.27 -9.12 5.28
CA VAL A 231 3.38 -9.09 4.32
C VAL A 231 4.49 -8.17 4.83
N ALA A 232 4.15 -7.02 5.42
CA ALA A 232 5.14 -6.14 6.01
C ALA A 232 5.88 -6.76 7.21
N LYS A 233 5.27 -7.72 7.93
CA LYS A 233 5.97 -8.48 8.97
C LYS A 233 6.92 -9.50 8.35
N GLU A 234 6.48 -10.23 7.32
CA GLU A 234 7.32 -11.20 6.60
C GLU A 234 8.54 -10.53 5.96
N LEU A 235 8.37 -9.36 5.35
CA LEU A 235 9.46 -8.56 4.78
C LEU A 235 10.43 -7.99 5.82
N LYS A 236 10.03 -7.90 7.08
CA LYS A 236 10.93 -7.54 8.18
C LYS A 236 11.67 -8.74 8.74
N ALA A 237 11.05 -9.92 8.68
CA ALA A 237 11.60 -11.17 9.16
C ALA A 237 12.66 -11.75 8.20
N ARG A 238 12.53 -11.49 6.89
CA ARG A 238 13.54 -11.85 5.89
C ARG A 238 14.91 -11.26 6.26
N PRO A 239 15.95 -12.09 6.50
CA PRO A 239 17.29 -11.62 6.80
C PRO A 239 17.88 -10.80 5.64
N ARG A 240 18.88 -9.98 5.97
CA ARG A 240 19.41 -8.85 5.15
C ARG A 240 20.29 -9.27 3.97
N GLU A 241 20.28 -10.52 3.53
CA GLU A 241 21.30 -11.10 2.64
C GLU A 241 21.01 -10.97 1.14
N ALA A 242 19.91 -10.33 0.73
CA ALA A 242 19.59 -10.12 -0.68
C ALA A 242 20.02 -8.73 -1.22
N ALA A 243 21.14 -8.21 -0.75
CA ALA A 243 21.74 -6.98 -1.25
C ALA A 243 23.22 -7.23 -1.60
N SER A 244 23.41 -8.07 -2.62
CA SER A 244 24.63 -8.15 -3.42
C SER A 244 24.28 -7.67 -4.82
#